data_AF-A0A3D6D369-F1
#
_entry.id   AF-A0A3D6D369-F1
#
_cell.length_a   1.000
_cell.length_b   1.000
_cell.length_c   1.000
_cell.angle_alpha   90.00
_cell.angle_beta   90.00
_cell.angle_gamma   90.00
#
_symmetry.space_group_name_H-M   'P 1'
#
loop_
_entity.id
_entity.type
_entity.pdbx_description
1 polymer ?
#
loop_
_entity_poly.entity_id
_entity_poly.type
_entity_poly.pdbx_seq_one_letter_code
_entity_poly.pdbx_strand_id
1 'polypeptide(L)'
;MHLDQDIIDILKIKASTKAVEDLQKRPKATLPEQLPILGLSDIVIFPGMVAPLLIESAPSSGLVDDVVSGNRLIGLVLQTTPDVEEPEPKDLHPYGCMARVQKMVKQSNNSVRILIEGLKRIRLLDFKQTDPYLLANVEYFHEPAEASLEAKALVRSAKKLFEAILEKSPTLTDQVKSSNLNTEDPEKLSDLIGANLNLGLADHQKLLSAHVVTERLKILLPLLKHELELQSIGARIQKEVSASVSKSQRDYYLREQLRVIQRELGEDDSASREMAVLKALIEESGMPADTQEIALKELDRLKTIPTSLPEYTVARHYVEWLASLPWSQ
;
A
#
# COMPACT_ATOMS: atom_id res chain seq x y z
N MET A 1 -2.22 29.49 -21.73
CA MET A 1 -0.76 29.42 -21.95
C MET A 1 -0.01 30.45 -21.09
N HIS A 2 -0.46 30.68 -19.84
CA HIS A 2 0.12 31.67 -18.91
C HIS A 2 0.38 31.10 -17.50
N LEU A 3 0.21 29.79 -17.28
CA LEU A 3 0.34 29.14 -15.97
C LEU A 3 1.76 28.61 -15.68
N ASP A 4 2.67 28.59 -16.66
CA ASP A 4 4.03 28.03 -16.48
C ASP A 4 5.08 29.08 -16.09
N GLN A 5 4.81 30.38 -16.28
CA GLN A 5 5.80 31.43 -16.01
C GLN A 5 5.95 31.72 -14.51
N ASP A 6 4.85 31.68 -13.76
CA ASP A 6 4.87 31.85 -12.30
C ASP A 6 5.60 30.70 -11.58
N ILE A 7 5.59 29.48 -12.16
CA ILE A 7 6.31 28.31 -11.63
C ILE A 7 7.82 28.44 -11.87
N ILE A 8 8.23 29.06 -12.99
CA ILE A 8 9.63 29.26 -13.34
C ILE A 8 10.25 30.40 -12.51
N ASP A 9 9.48 31.41 -12.13
CA ASP A 9 9.95 32.50 -11.27
C ASP A 9 10.09 32.10 -9.78
N ILE A 10 9.32 31.10 -9.32
CA ILE A 10 9.46 30.50 -7.97
C ILE A 10 10.81 29.76 -7.80
N LEU A 11 11.39 29.22 -8.89
CA LEU A 11 12.61 28.42 -8.85
C LEU A 11 13.91 29.21 -9.09
N LYS A 12 13.85 30.53 -9.34
CA LYS A 12 15.01 31.34 -9.79
C LYS A 12 15.52 32.41 -8.82
N ILE A 13 15.26 32.31 -7.52
CA ILE A 13 15.92 33.21 -6.55
C ILE A 13 17.30 32.63 -6.17
N LYS A 14 18.31 33.12 -6.89
CA LYS A 14 19.74 32.92 -6.63
C LYS A 14 20.07 33.20 -5.15
N ALA A 15 20.81 32.27 -4.57
CA ALA A 15 21.53 32.41 -3.31
C ALA A 15 22.27 33.76 -3.25
N SER A 16 21.83 34.61 -2.32
CA SER A 16 22.62 35.72 -1.80
C SER A 16 23.17 35.30 -0.45
N THR A 17 24.49 35.33 -0.33
CA THR A 17 25.33 34.91 0.78
C THR A 17 25.09 35.67 2.09
N LYS A 18 24.11 36.60 2.12
CA LYS A 18 23.65 37.33 3.30
C LYS A 18 22.52 36.65 4.06
N ALA A 19 21.74 35.76 3.41
CA ALA A 19 20.63 35.04 4.04
C ALA A 19 21.09 33.94 5.02
N VAL A 20 22.34 33.50 4.91
CA VAL A 20 22.93 32.47 5.78
C VAL A 20 23.40 33.07 7.12
N GLU A 21 23.82 34.34 7.14
CA GLU A 21 24.23 35.03 8.37
C GLU A 21 23.03 35.46 9.24
N ASP A 22 21.89 35.81 8.64
CA ASP A 22 20.68 36.21 9.39
C ASP A 22 19.94 35.02 10.04
N LEU A 23 20.19 33.79 9.61
CA LEU A 23 19.66 32.58 10.27
C LEU A 23 20.35 32.28 11.61
N GLN A 24 21.52 32.86 11.88
CA GLN A 24 22.29 32.64 13.10
C GLN A 24 21.97 33.65 14.22
N LYS A 25 21.03 34.59 14.00
CA LYS A 25 20.58 35.59 14.99
C LYS A 25 19.14 35.40 15.45
N ARG A 26 18.61 34.18 15.40
CA ARG A 26 17.38 33.86 16.16
C ARG A 26 17.79 33.62 17.63
N PRO A 27 17.20 34.31 18.62
CA PRO A 27 17.41 33.94 20.01
C PRO A 27 17.05 32.46 20.15
N LYS A 28 17.85 31.68 20.90
CA LYS A 28 17.51 30.29 21.27
C LYS A 28 16.07 30.30 21.76
N ALA A 29 15.13 29.85 20.94
CA ALA A 29 13.72 29.88 21.27
C ALA A 29 13.55 29.01 22.52
N THR A 30 13.27 29.62 23.66
CA THR A 30 12.89 28.92 24.88
C THR A 30 11.65 28.12 24.55
N LEU A 31 11.77 26.80 24.67
CA LEU A 31 10.66 25.89 24.45
C LEU A 31 9.56 26.22 25.47
N PRO A 32 8.29 26.33 25.05
CA PRO A 32 7.21 26.69 25.96
C PRO A 32 6.97 25.58 26.99
N GLU A 33 6.77 25.93 28.25
CA GLU A 33 6.44 24.93 29.29
C GLU A 33 5.03 24.37 29.12
N GLN A 34 4.15 25.13 28.45
CA GLN A 34 2.74 24.80 28.23
C GLN A 34 2.40 24.77 26.74
N LEU A 35 1.61 23.77 26.35
CA LEU A 35 1.12 23.64 24.97
C LEU A 35 -0.39 23.37 24.97
N PRO A 36 -1.13 24.00 24.04
CA PRO A 36 -2.47 23.54 23.67
C PRO A 36 -2.37 22.14 23.08
N ILE A 37 -3.20 21.22 23.54
CA ILE A 37 -3.16 19.80 23.16
C ILE A 37 -4.34 19.47 22.25
N LEU A 38 -4.03 18.87 21.10
CA LEU A 38 -5.00 18.30 20.17
C LEU A 38 -4.85 16.78 20.16
N GLY A 39 -5.95 16.10 20.48
CA GLY A 39 -6.06 14.65 20.41
C GLY A 39 -6.33 14.17 18.99
N LEU A 40 -5.48 13.29 18.47
CA LEU A 40 -5.59 12.69 17.14
C LEU A 40 -6.09 11.25 17.26
N SER A 41 -7.06 10.85 16.44
CA SER A 41 -7.64 9.50 16.48
C SER A 41 -6.91 8.50 15.59
N ASP A 42 -6.33 8.95 14.48
CA ASP A 42 -5.92 8.09 13.36
C ASP A 42 -4.46 8.22 12.94
N ILE A 43 -3.68 9.09 13.59
CA ILE A 43 -2.28 9.32 13.21
C ILE A 43 -1.40 9.70 14.40
N VAL A 44 -0.15 9.19 14.37
CA VAL A 44 0.92 9.57 15.30
C VAL A 44 1.92 10.45 14.57
N ILE A 45 2.17 11.65 15.11
CA ILE A 45 3.10 12.60 14.50
C ILE A 45 4.52 12.42 15.04
N PHE A 46 5.51 12.29 14.16
CA PHE A 46 6.93 12.24 14.51
C PHE A 46 7.63 13.58 14.26
N PRO A 47 8.75 13.87 14.96
CA PRO A 47 9.60 15.00 14.63
C PRO A 47 10.08 14.94 13.16
N GLY A 48 10.07 16.09 12.47
CA GLY A 48 10.39 16.22 11.05
C GLY A 48 9.27 15.79 10.09
N MET A 49 8.18 15.20 10.58
CA MET A 49 7.05 14.78 9.74
C MET A 49 6.17 15.98 9.39
N VAL A 50 5.81 16.11 8.11
CA VAL A 50 4.85 17.10 7.63
C VAL A 50 3.58 16.39 7.22
N ALA A 51 2.45 16.70 7.87
CA ALA A 51 1.18 16.04 7.63
C ALA A 51 0.03 17.06 7.52
N PRO A 52 -0.91 16.89 6.59
CA PRO A 52 -2.16 17.63 6.59
C PRO A 52 -3.13 17.00 7.61
N LEU A 53 -3.75 17.82 8.46
CA LEU A 53 -4.81 17.40 9.37
C LEU A 53 -6.12 18.12 9.03
N LEU A 54 -7.22 17.39 9.11
CA LEU A 54 -8.57 17.93 8.99
C LEU A 54 -9.21 17.94 10.38
N ILE A 55 -9.73 19.10 10.78
CA ILE A 55 -10.33 19.31 12.09
C ILE A 55 -11.78 19.75 11.90
N GLU A 56 -12.70 18.98 12.46
CA GLU A 56 -14.15 19.18 12.30
C GLU A 56 -14.84 19.65 13.59
N SER A 57 -14.27 19.33 14.76
CA SER A 57 -14.80 19.69 16.08
C SER A 57 -14.63 21.19 16.38
N ALA A 58 -15.70 21.83 16.87
CA ALA A 58 -15.72 23.27 17.15
C ALA A 58 -14.68 23.69 18.22
N PRO A 59 -14.54 23.01 19.39
CA PRO A 59 -13.45 23.25 20.34
C PRO A 59 -12.05 23.18 19.71
N SER A 60 -11.83 22.16 18.87
CA SER A 60 -10.55 21.95 18.18
C SER A 60 -10.25 23.03 17.15
N SER A 61 -11.27 23.54 16.45
CA SER A 61 -11.13 24.67 15.53
C SER A 61 -10.75 25.97 16.23
N GLY A 62 -11.33 26.23 17.41
CA GLY A 62 -11.00 27.38 18.26
C GLY A 62 -9.56 27.31 18.77
N LEU A 63 -9.11 26.12 19.21
CA LEU A 63 -7.72 25.88 19.58
C LEU A 63 -6.77 26.27 18.45
N VAL A 64 -7.07 25.86 17.22
CA VAL A 64 -6.18 26.14 16.07
C VAL A 64 -6.15 27.64 15.74
N ASP A 65 -7.28 28.33 15.79
CA ASP A 65 -7.35 29.78 15.59
C ASP A 65 -6.48 30.53 16.61
N ASP A 66 -6.52 30.13 17.88
CA ASP A 66 -5.69 30.69 18.95
C ASP A 66 -4.19 30.39 18.73
N VAL A 67 -3.85 29.14 18.40
CA VAL A 67 -2.49 28.72 18.13
C VAL A 67 -1.89 29.49 16.96
N VAL A 68 -2.65 29.68 15.87
CA VAL A 68 -2.19 30.39 14.66
C VAL A 68 -1.94 31.88 14.94
N SER A 69 -2.71 32.47 15.86
CA SER A 69 -2.58 33.86 16.31
C SER A 69 -1.41 34.08 17.27
N GLY A 70 -0.98 33.03 17.97
CA GLY A 70 0.15 33.05 18.92
C GLY A 70 1.48 32.57 18.32
N ASN A 71 2.14 31.63 19.02
CA ASN A 71 3.46 31.11 18.66
C ASN A 71 3.42 29.96 17.63
N ARG A 72 2.22 29.58 17.16
CA ARG A 72 1.95 28.48 16.21
C ARG A 72 2.42 27.10 16.67
N LEU A 73 2.65 26.91 17.97
CA LEU A 73 3.05 25.63 18.54
C LEU A 73 1.84 24.92 19.14
N ILE A 74 1.75 23.62 18.89
CA ILE A 74 0.66 22.75 19.34
C ILE A 74 1.23 21.40 19.77
N GLY A 75 0.67 20.80 20.81
CA GLY A 75 0.95 19.42 21.19
C GLY A 75 -0.02 18.47 20.49
N LEU A 76 0.50 17.51 19.74
CA LEU A 76 -0.28 16.50 19.03
C LEU A 76 -0.10 15.16 19.72
N VAL A 77 -1.21 14.55 20.13
CA VAL A 77 -1.21 13.36 21.00
C VAL A 77 -2.23 12.36 20.48
N LEU A 78 -1.85 11.08 20.41
CA LEU A 78 -2.78 10.03 20.00
C LEU A 78 -3.83 9.79 21.10
N GLN A 79 -5.09 9.60 20.69
CA GLN A 79 -6.16 9.17 21.57
C GLN A 79 -6.04 7.66 21.89
N THR A 80 -6.30 7.28 23.14
CA THR A 80 -6.37 5.88 23.59
C THR A 80 -7.69 5.22 23.19
N THR A 81 -8.78 5.98 23.26
CA THR A 81 -10.09 5.61 22.75
C THR A 81 -10.31 6.35 21.43
N PRO A 82 -10.40 5.65 20.30
CA PRO A 82 -10.61 6.31 19.02
C PRO A 82 -11.99 6.98 18.96
N ASP A 83 -12.09 8.02 18.13
CA ASP A 83 -13.34 8.70 17.76
C ASP A 83 -14.09 9.41 18.89
N VAL A 84 -13.39 9.79 19.95
CA VAL A 84 -13.96 10.71 20.96
C VAL A 84 -13.86 12.14 20.40
N GLU A 85 -15.00 12.78 20.17
CA GLU A 85 -15.06 14.14 19.59
C GLU A 85 -14.38 15.20 20.47
N GLU A 86 -14.49 15.03 21.79
CA GLU A 86 -13.90 15.91 22.82
C GLU A 86 -13.10 15.04 23.80
N PRO A 87 -11.85 14.68 23.49
CA PRO A 87 -11.06 13.81 24.32
C PRO A 87 -10.74 14.48 25.66
N GLU A 88 -10.98 13.80 26.77
CA GLU A 88 -10.52 14.24 28.09
C GLU A 88 -9.05 13.85 28.31
N PRO A 89 -8.36 14.44 29.31
CA PRO A 89 -6.99 14.05 29.67
C PRO A 89 -6.75 12.54 29.83
N LYS A 90 -7.76 11.79 30.30
CA LYS A 90 -7.70 10.33 30.48
C LYS A 90 -7.73 9.54 29.17
N ASP A 91 -8.28 10.15 28.11
CA ASP A 91 -8.45 9.53 26.80
C ASP A 91 -7.21 9.74 25.92
N LEU A 92 -6.17 10.41 26.42
CA LEU A 92 -4.95 10.69 25.68
C LEU A 92 -3.77 9.82 26.11
N HIS A 93 -2.93 9.46 25.15
CA HIS A 93 -1.64 8.85 25.47
C HIS A 93 -0.72 9.86 26.19
N PRO A 94 0.16 9.41 27.11
CA PRO A 94 1.04 10.31 27.86
C PRO A 94 2.18 10.92 27.02
N TYR A 95 2.36 10.47 25.78
CA TYR A 95 3.44 10.89 24.89
C TYR A 95 2.87 11.36 23.56
N GLY A 96 3.43 12.46 23.07
CA GLY A 96 3.03 13.10 21.82
C GLY A 96 4.21 13.81 21.15
N CYS A 97 3.88 14.66 20.18
CA CYS A 97 4.84 15.48 19.46
C CYS A 97 4.38 16.93 19.47
N MET A 98 5.25 17.83 19.89
CA MET A 98 5.09 19.25 19.63
C MET A 98 5.27 19.48 18.14
N ALA A 99 4.30 20.11 17.51
CA ALA A 99 4.32 20.48 16.11
C ALA A 99 4.13 21.99 15.94
N ARG A 100 4.51 22.48 14.76
CA ARG A 100 4.22 23.84 14.32
C ARG A 100 3.17 23.84 13.23
N VAL A 101 2.18 24.73 13.36
CA VAL A 101 1.21 24.99 12.30
C VAL A 101 1.86 25.83 11.21
N GLN A 102 2.09 25.24 10.05
CA GLN A 102 2.70 25.88 8.89
C GLN A 102 1.68 26.69 8.09
N LYS A 103 0.51 26.09 7.83
CA LYS A 103 -0.58 26.71 7.07
C LYS A 103 -1.92 26.29 7.66
N MET A 104 -2.92 27.17 7.52
CA MET A 104 -4.31 26.93 7.92
C MET A 104 -5.22 27.41 6.79
N VAL A 105 -6.22 26.60 6.45
CA VAL A 105 -7.26 26.92 5.47
C VAL A 105 -8.61 26.57 6.08
N LYS A 106 -9.48 27.57 6.26
CA LYS A 106 -10.87 27.35 6.67
C LYS A 106 -11.69 26.87 5.47
N GLN A 107 -12.51 25.86 5.68
CA GLN A 107 -13.42 25.33 4.68
C GLN A 107 -14.84 25.89 4.88
N SER A 108 -15.68 25.79 3.85
CA SER A 108 -17.05 26.35 3.84
C SER A 108 -18.03 25.67 4.80
N ASN A 109 -17.69 24.48 5.29
CA ASN A 109 -18.45 23.66 6.24
C ASN A 109 -17.98 23.82 7.70
N ASN A 110 -17.29 24.92 8.03
CA ASN A 110 -16.75 25.18 9.37
C ASN A 110 -15.64 24.21 9.83
N SER A 111 -15.14 23.34 8.95
CA SER A 111 -13.93 22.55 9.22
C SER A 111 -12.67 23.37 8.87
N VAL A 112 -11.56 23.02 9.53
CA VAL A 112 -10.26 23.65 9.33
C VAL A 112 -9.27 22.61 8.85
N ARG A 113 -8.61 22.88 7.73
CA ARG A 113 -7.48 22.07 7.26
C ARG A 113 -6.18 22.76 7.61
N ILE A 114 -5.34 22.09 8.39
CA ILE A 114 -4.01 22.58 8.75
C ILE A 114 -2.91 21.72 8.14
N LEU A 115 -1.77 22.35 7.87
CA LEU A 115 -0.53 21.65 7.57
C LEU A 115 0.40 21.83 8.76
N ILE A 116 0.81 20.73 9.38
CA ILE A 116 1.68 20.75 10.56
C ILE A 116 3.04 20.14 10.25
N GLU A 117 4.06 20.59 10.99
CA GLU A 117 5.40 20.03 11.01
C GLU A 117 5.73 19.59 12.43
N GLY A 118 5.94 18.29 12.65
CA GLY A 118 6.42 17.78 13.93
C GLY A 118 7.82 18.30 14.24
N LEU A 119 8.06 18.73 15.48
CA LEU A 119 9.33 19.34 15.89
C LEU A 119 10.06 18.54 16.95
N LYS A 120 9.37 18.15 18.03
CA LYS A 120 10.02 17.53 19.18
C LYS A 120 9.06 16.65 19.95
N ARG A 121 9.54 15.52 20.48
CA ARG A 121 8.76 14.67 21.39
C ARG A 121 8.45 15.40 22.69
N ILE A 122 7.25 15.16 23.18
CA ILE A 122 6.76 15.67 24.45
C ILE A 122 6.14 14.55 25.28
N ARG A 123 6.31 14.65 26.59
CA ARG A 123 5.52 13.92 27.59
C ARG A 123 4.55 14.91 28.22
N LEU A 124 3.28 14.52 28.31
CA LEU A 124 2.27 15.28 29.04
C LEU A 124 2.49 15.11 30.54
N LEU A 125 2.45 16.22 31.27
CA LEU A 125 2.48 16.25 32.73
C LEU A 125 1.05 16.49 33.25
N ASP A 126 0.78 17.65 33.81
CA ASP A 126 -0.53 18.07 34.30
C ASP A 126 -1.27 18.98 33.31
N PHE A 127 -2.59 18.85 33.28
CA PHE A 127 -3.48 19.73 32.51
C PHE A 127 -3.88 20.92 33.38
N LYS A 128 -3.59 22.13 32.89
CA LYS A 128 -3.96 23.39 33.54
C LYS A 128 -5.38 23.83 33.21
N GLN A 129 -5.87 23.42 32.05
CA GLN A 129 -7.15 23.81 31.51
C GLN A 129 -7.73 22.68 30.68
N THR A 130 -9.05 22.52 30.72
CA THR A 130 -9.80 21.58 29.86
C THR A 130 -10.81 22.27 28.95
N ASP A 131 -11.29 23.47 29.30
CA ASP A 131 -12.25 24.27 28.53
C ASP A 131 -11.63 25.64 28.18
N PRO A 132 -11.77 26.16 26.94
CA PRO A 132 -12.46 25.59 25.78
C PRO A 132 -11.68 24.48 25.06
N TYR A 133 -10.43 24.25 25.47
CA TYR A 133 -9.58 23.16 24.99
C TYR A 133 -8.51 22.81 26.02
N LEU A 134 -7.86 21.66 25.81
CA LEU A 134 -6.83 21.13 26.70
C LEU A 134 -5.54 21.99 26.63
N LEU A 135 -5.07 22.43 27.80
CA LEU A 135 -3.75 23.06 27.97
C LEU A 135 -2.95 22.24 28.97
N ALA A 136 -1.80 21.71 28.55
CA ALA A 136 -0.96 20.86 29.40
C ALA A 136 0.44 21.41 29.57
N ASN A 137 1.02 21.19 30.75
CA ASN A 137 2.46 21.28 30.93
C ASN A 137 3.13 20.10 30.21
N VAL A 138 4.26 20.38 29.55
CA VAL A 138 4.98 19.39 28.75
C VAL A 138 6.44 19.26 29.17
N GLU A 139 6.92 18.03 29.19
CA GLU A 139 8.33 17.73 29.32
C GLU A 139 8.89 17.35 27.95
N TYR A 140 9.99 17.99 27.56
CA TYR A 140 10.67 17.68 26.31
C TYR A 140 11.66 16.55 26.48
N PHE A 141 11.76 15.71 25.45
CA PHE A 141 12.76 14.66 25.46
C PHE A 141 14.13 15.30 25.22
N HIS A 142 15.09 14.93 26.07
CA HIS A 142 16.47 15.39 26.01
C HIS A 142 17.34 14.18 25.74
N GLU A 143 17.98 14.18 24.58
CA GLU A 143 18.91 13.11 24.24
C GLU A 143 20.36 13.55 24.47
N PRO A 144 21.25 12.61 24.82
CA PRO A 144 22.67 12.90 24.96
C PRO A 144 23.24 13.40 23.63
N ALA A 145 24.12 14.40 23.70
CA ALA A 145 24.72 15.02 22.52
C ALA A 145 25.58 14.06 21.68
N GLU A 146 26.04 12.94 22.26
CA GLU A 146 26.83 11.92 21.57
C GLU A 146 26.11 10.58 21.51
N ALA A 147 25.95 10.07 20.29
CA ALA A 147 25.44 8.74 20.03
C ALA A 147 26.45 7.65 20.43
N SER A 148 25.98 6.65 21.15
CA SER A 148 26.77 5.47 21.50
C SER A 148 27.24 4.69 20.26
N LEU A 149 28.34 3.95 20.38
CA LEU A 149 28.82 3.07 19.30
C LEU A 149 27.74 2.06 18.88
N GLU A 150 26.98 1.55 19.85
CA GLU A 150 25.84 0.66 19.61
C GLU A 150 24.75 1.36 18.78
N ALA A 151 24.35 2.59 19.13
CA ALA A 151 23.38 3.36 18.37
C ALA A 151 23.81 3.52 16.90
N LYS A 152 25.07 3.88 16.66
CA LYS A 152 25.64 4.01 15.31
C LYS A 152 25.59 2.70 14.52
N ALA A 153 25.86 1.55 15.15
CA ALA A 153 25.76 0.25 14.51
C ALA A 153 24.31 -0.14 14.16
N LEU A 154 23.36 0.18 15.06
CA LEU A 154 21.93 -0.04 14.84
C LEU A 154 21.41 0.84 13.70
N VAL A 155 21.83 2.10 13.62
CA VAL A 155 21.49 3.04 12.53
C VAL A 155 21.90 2.49 11.17
N ARG A 156 23.13 1.98 11.02
CA ARG A 156 23.60 1.37 9.77
C ARG A 156 22.71 0.20 9.34
N SER A 157 22.28 -0.61 10.30
CA SER A 157 21.40 -1.75 10.05
C SER A 157 19.99 -1.30 9.66
N ALA A 158 19.43 -0.31 10.36
CA ALA A 158 18.11 0.24 10.08
C ALA A 158 18.06 0.91 8.71
N LYS A 159 19.09 1.71 8.38
CA LYS A 159 19.25 2.34 7.07
C LYS A 159 19.25 1.32 5.93
N LYS A 160 20.05 0.26 6.04
CA LYS A 160 20.12 -0.79 5.02
C LYS A 160 18.79 -1.50 4.80
N LEU A 161 18.06 -1.80 5.89
CA LEU A 161 16.74 -2.43 5.80
C LEU A 161 15.71 -1.48 5.16
N PHE A 162 15.73 -0.21 5.56
CA PHE A 162 14.82 0.79 5.02
C PHE A 162 15.08 1.09 3.54
N GLU A 163 16.35 1.16 3.11
CA GLU A 163 16.72 1.24 1.69
C GLU A 163 16.15 0.07 0.89
N ALA A 164 16.25 -1.16 1.39
CA ALA A 164 15.69 -2.35 0.73
C ALA A 164 14.14 -2.31 0.64
N ILE A 165 13.47 -1.69 1.61
CA ILE A 165 12.02 -1.44 1.58
C ILE A 165 11.70 -0.38 0.50
N LEU A 166 12.46 0.71 0.46
CA LEU A 166 12.28 1.80 -0.52
C LEU A 166 12.50 1.38 -1.98
N GLU A 167 13.40 0.43 -2.23
CA GLU A 167 13.64 -0.12 -3.57
C GLU A 167 12.44 -0.94 -4.08
N LYS A 168 11.74 -1.62 -3.19
CA LYS A 168 10.62 -2.50 -3.54
C LYS A 168 9.27 -1.79 -3.56
N SER A 169 9.19 -0.60 -2.97
CA SER A 169 7.98 0.21 -2.91
C SER A 169 7.91 1.24 -4.04
N PRO A 170 6.97 1.13 -4.99
CA PRO A 170 6.75 2.13 -6.03
C PRO A 170 6.02 3.38 -5.53
N THR A 171 5.45 3.35 -4.32
CA THR A 171 4.61 4.43 -3.77
C THR A 171 5.38 5.50 -3.01
N LEU A 172 6.66 5.28 -2.71
CA LEU A 172 7.49 6.25 -1.98
C LEU A 172 8.25 7.15 -2.97
N THR A 173 7.90 8.43 -2.98
CA THR A 173 8.37 9.46 -3.91
C THR A 173 9.89 9.60 -3.85
N ASP A 174 10.53 9.93 -4.98
CA ASP A 174 11.98 10.18 -5.12
C ASP A 174 12.54 11.21 -4.12
N GLN A 175 11.67 12.02 -3.50
CA GLN A 175 12.02 12.95 -2.42
C GLN A 175 12.57 12.25 -1.16
N VAL A 176 11.97 11.13 -0.73
CA VAL A 176 12.46 10.35 0.43
C VAL A 176 13.78 9.66 0.09
N LYS A 177 13.93 9.21 -1.17
CA LYS A 177 15.12 8.49 -1.65
C LYS A 177 16.37 9.40 -1.77
N SER A 178 16.20 10.68 -2.10
CA SER A 178 17.32 11.55 -2.48
C SER A 178 17.84 12.49 -1.39
N SER A 179 17.01 12.91 -0.43
CA SER A 179 17.37 13.98 0.51
C SER A 179 17.48 13.54 1.98
N ASN A 180 16.86 12.42 2.34
CA ASN A 180 16.54 12.09 3.72
C ASN A 180 17.41 10.97 4.34
N LEU A 181 17.99 10.08 3.53
CA LEU A 181 18.84 8.98 4.03
C LEU A 181 20.30 9.37 4.30
N ASN A 182 20.70 10.61 4.03
CA ASN A 182 22.06 11.09 4.27
C ASN A 182 22.34 11.49 5.72
N THR A 183 21.33 11.42 6.59
CA THR A 183 21.50 11.70 8.01
C THR A 183 22.15 10.51 8.72
N GLU A 184 23.23 10.75 9.45
CA GLU A 184 23.87 9.77 10.34
C GLU A 184 23.37 9.87 11.79
N ASP A 185 22.56 10.89 12.06
CA ASP A 185 21.95 11.15 13.36
C ASP A 185 20.92 10.05 13.69
N PRO A 186 21.14 9.25 14.76
CA PRO A 186 20.25 8.19 15.14
C PRO A 186 18.81 8.65 15.41
N GLU A 187 18.64 9.83 16.01
CA GLU A 187 17.32 10.36 16.37
C GLU A 187 16.53 10.63 15.09
N LYS A 188 17.07 11.51 14.25
CA LYS A 188 16.44 11.93 13.00
C LYS A 188 16.17 10.75 12.08
N LEU A 189 17.10 9.79 11.97
CA LEU A 189 16.89 8.61 11.15
C LEU A 189 15.76 7.73 11.70
N SER A 190 15.71 7.52 13.01
CA SER A 190 14.63 6.73 13.62
C SER A 190 13.25 7.36 13.43
N ASP A 191 13.17 8.68 13.51
CA ASP A 191 11.92 9.45 13.37
C ASP A 191 11.45 9.47 11.93
N LEU A 192 12.39 9.65 11.01
CA LEU A 192 12.15 9.62 9.58
C LEU A 192 11.64 8.24 9.14
N ILE A 193 12.29 7.17 9.58
CA ILE A 193 11.82 5.82 9.29
C ILE A 193 10.43 5.62 9.90
N GLY A 194 10.22 6.00 11.17
CA GLY A 194 8.92 5.89 11.82
C GLY A 194 7.79 6.60 11.08
N ALA A 195 8.06 7.82 10.59
CA ALA A 195 7.11 8.65 9.83
C ALA A 195 6.76 8.10 8.44
N ASN A 196 7.65 7.31 7.82
CA ASN A 196 7.47 6.82 6.45
C ASN A 196 7.11 5.33 6.38
N LEU A 197 7.23 4.59 7.49
CA LEU A 197 6.78 3.20 7.56
C LEU A 197 5.29 3.12 7.83
N ASN A 198 4.63 2.21 7.11
CA ASN A 198 3.22 1.88 7.30
C ASN A 198 3.06 0.89 8.47
N LEU A 199 3.08 1.40 9.69
CA LEU A 199 2.92 0.60 10.92
C LEU A 199 1.53 0.85 11.54
N GLY A 200 1.07 -0.09 12.36
CA GLY A 200 -0.13 0.13 13.16
C GLY A 200 0.07 1.22 14.21
N LEU A 201 -1.01 1.91 14.60
CA LEU A 201 -0.97 3.02 15.58
C LEU A 201 -0.29 2.64 16.90
N ALA A 202 -0.52 1.41 17.37
CA ALA A 202 0.12 0.91 18.59
C ALA A 202 1.65 0.87 18.49
N ASP A 203 2.19 0.50 17.33
CA ASP A 203 3.64 0.41 17.12
C ASP A 203 4.25 1.79 16.84
N HIS A 204 3.56 2.67 16.13
CA HIS A 204 3.92 4.09 16.05
C HIS A 204 3.97 4.73 17.44
N GLN A 205 2.98 4.50 18.28
CA GLN A 205 2.94 5.05 19.63
C GLN A 205 4.08 4.51 20.51
N LYS A 206 4.39 3.20 20.41
CA LYS A 206 5.56 2.62 21.09
C LYS A 206 6.86 3.30 20.65
N LEU A 207 7.06 3.51 19.34
CA LEU A 207 8.24 4.20 18.82
C LEU A 207 8.33 5.65 19.28
N LEU A 208 7.21 6.37 19.32
CA LEU A 208 7.18 7.75 19.80
C LEU A 208 7.50 7.83 21.31
N SER A 209 6.99 6.88 22.10
CA SER A 209 7.20 6.82 23.55
C SER A 209 8.62 6.43 23.98
N ALA A 210 9.40 5.82 23.09
CA ALA A 210 10.76 5.37 23.39
C ALA A 210 11.73 6.57 23.55
N HIS A 211 12.03 6.90 24.80
CA HIS A 211 12.87 8.03 25.18
C HIS A 211 14.31 7.88 24.69
N VAL A 212 14.87 6.68 24.79
CA VAL A 212 16.26 6.41 24.39
C VAL A 212 16.30 5.92 22.94
N VAL A 213 17.13 6.54 22.10
CA VAL A 213 17.24 6.16 20.68
C VAL A 213 17.67 4.72 20.48
N THR A 214 18.56 4.19 21.32
CA THR A 214 19.01 2.79 21.22
C THR A 214 17.85 1.82 21.41
N GLU A 215 16.97 2.07 22.38
CA GLU A 215 15.75 1.28 22.60
C GLU A 215 14.79 1.43 21.43
N ARG A 216 14.61 2.66 20.94
CA ARG A 216 13.77 2.94 19.76
C ARG A 216 14.24 2.16 18.53
N LEU A 217 15.54 2.17 18.25
CA LEU A 217 16.14 1.41 17.15
C LEU A 217 16.01 -0.11 17.36
N LYS A 218 16.09 -0.60 18.60
CA LYS A 218 15.85 -2.01 18.93
C LYS A 218 14.40 -2.44 18.69
N ILE A 219 13.43 -1.53 18.89
CA ILE A 219 12.02 -1.75 18.54
C ILE A 219 11.81 -1.67 17.02
N LEU A 220 12.46 -0.71 16.36
CA LEU A 220 12.29 -0.41 14.94
C LEU A 220 12.85 -1.51 14.03
N LEU A 221 13.99 -2.10 14.38
CA LEU A 221 14.67 -3.11 13.54
C LEU A 221 13.82 -4.37 13.28
N PRO A 222 13.18 -5.00 14.27
CA PRO A 222 12.24 -6.09 14.04
C PRO A 222 11.06 -5.69 13.13
N LEU A 223 10.50 -4.49 13.33
CA LEU A 223 9.38 -3.99 12.52
C LEU A 223 9.81 -3.80 11.05
N LEU A 224 10.99 -3.23 10.82
CA LEU A 224 11.59 -3.12 9.48
C LEU A 224 11.78 -4.48 8.80
N LYS A 225 12.27 -5.48 9.53
CA LYS A 225 12.45 -6.84 8.98
C LYS A 225 11.11 -7.45 8.58
N HIS A 226 10.12 -7.34 9.46
CA HIS A 226 8.77 -7.85 9.20
C HIS A 226 8.15 -7.19 7.97
N GLU A 227 8.24 -5.87 7.86
CA GLU A 227 7.73 -5.12 6.71
C GLU A 227 8.42 -5.54 5.39
N LEU A 228 9.74 -5.70 5.42
CA LEU A 228 10.50 -6.17 4.25
C LEU A 228 10.08 -7.59 3.82
N GLU A 229 9.81 -8.48 4.78
CA GLU A 229 9.31 -9.83 4.51
C GLU A 229 7.92 -9.80 3.90
N LEU A 230 6.98 -9.05 4.47
CA LEU A 230 5.63 -8.88 3.93
C LEU A 230 5.66 -8.38 2.49
N GLN A 231 6.45 -7.35 2.21
CA GLN A 231 6.61 -6.82 0.86
C GLN A 231 7.21 -7.84 -0.11
N SER A 232 8.18 -8.65 0.34
CA SER A 232 8.76 -9.71 -0.48
C SER A 232 7.75 -10.80 -0.85
N ILE A 233 6.87 -11.16 0.09
CA ILE A 233 5.79 -12.14 -0.13
C ILE A 233 4.76 -11.56 -1.08
N GLY A 234 4.33 -10.31 -0.87
CA GLY A 234 3.40 -9.61 -1.77
C GLY A 234 3.90 -9.53 -3.20
N ALA A 235 5.18 -9.17 -3.39
CA ALA A 235 5.81 -9.13 -4.71
C ALA A 235 5.88 -10.52 -5.38
N ARG A 236 6.14 -11.58 -4.61
CA ARG A 236 6.12 -12.97 -5.12
C ARG A 236 4.71 -13.35 -5.59
N ILE A 237 3.68 -13.09 -4.80
CA ILE A 237 2.28 -13.38 -5.15
C ILE A 237 1.89 -12.64 -6.44
N GLN A 238 2.22 -11.35 -6.55
CA GLN A 238 1.92 -10.57 -7.75
C GLN A 238 2.60 -11.13 -9.01
N LYS A 239 3.85 -11.61 -8.87
CA LYS A 239 4.58 -12.28 -9.96
C LYS A 239 3.93 -13.60 -10.37
N GLU A 240 3.47 -14.41 -9.42
CA GLU A 240 2.80 -15.69 -9.69
C GLU A 240 1.43 -15.47 -10.36
N VAL A 241 0.64 -14.52 -9.88
CA VAL A 241 -0.66 -14.15 -10.47
C VAL A 241 -0.47 -13.64 -11.89
N SER A 242 0.47 -12.71 -12.13
CA SER A 242 0.73 -12.20 -13.48
C SER A 242 1.24 -13.28 -14.45
N ALA A 243 2.06 -14.21 -13.98
CA ALA A 243 2.50 -15.36 -14.77
C ALA A 243 1.32 -16.29 -15.15
N SER A 244 0.40 -16.56 -14.21
CA SER A 244 -0.79 -17.36 -14.47
C SER A 244 -1.76 -16.70 -15.47
N VAL A 245 -2.01 -15.39 -15.31
CA VAL A 245 -2.87 -14.62 -16.22
C VAL A 245 -2.27 -14.57 -17.62
N SER A 246 -0.97 -14.28 -17.75
CA SER A 246 -0.30 -14.24 -19.06
C SER A 246 -0.24 -15.60 -19.76
N LYS A 247 -0.15 -16.69 -19.00
CA LYS A 247 -0.27 -18.05 -19.55
C LYS A 247 -1.69 -18.30 -20.05
N SER A 248 -2.70 -17.99 -19.24
CA SER A 248 -4.11 -18.18 -19.60
C SER A 248 -4.51 -17.37 -20.84
N GLN A 249 -4.04 -16.12 -20.96
CA GLN A 249 -4.24 -15.29 -22.15
C GLN A 249 -3.57 -15.87 -23.39
N ARG A 250 -2.34 -16.37 -23.27
CA ARG A 250 -1.64 -17.04 -24.38
C ARG A 250 -2.37 -18.31 -24.82
N ASP A 251 -2.77 -19.14 -23.88
CA ASP A 251 -3.48 -20.40 -24.17
C ASP A 251 -4.83 -20.14 -24.85
N TYR A 252 -5.57 -19.10 -24.39
CA TYR A 252 -6.81 -18.66 -25.05
C TYR A 252 -6.56 -18.21 -26.50
N TYR A 253 -5.55 -17.36 -26.71
CA TYR A 253 -5.21 -16.85 -28.03
C TYR A 253 -4.81 -17.97 -29.01
N LEU A 254 -3.96 -18.90 -28.57
CA LEU A 254 -3.53 -20.04 -29.37
C LEU A 254 -4.69 -20.97 -29.75
N ARG A 255 -5.62 -21.21 -28.83
CA ARG A 255 -6.83 -22.01 -29.12
C ARG A 255 -7.71 -21.36 -30.17
N GLU A 256 -7.88 -20.04 -30.10
CA GLU A 256 -8.68 -19.32 -31.09
C GLU A 256 -7.99 -19.30 -32.46
N GLN A 257 -6.65 -19.16 -32.49
CA GLN A 257 -5.88 -19.31 -33.73
C GLN A 257 -6.03 -20.70 -34.35
N LEU A 258 -5.94 -21.77 -33.54
CA LEU A 258 -6.14 -23.14 -34.03
C LEU A 258 -7.54 -23.33 -34.60
N ARG A 259 -8.59 -22.82 -33.94
CA ARG A 259 -9.96 -22.87 -34.46
C ARG A 259 -10.10 -22.18 -35.81
N VAL A 260 -9.49 -21.00 -35.98
CA VAL A 260 -9.49 -20.29 -37.27
C VAL A 260 -8.74 -21.07 -38.34
N ILE A 261 -7.56 -21.61 -38.03
CA ILE A 261 -6.77 -22.43 -38.96
C ILE A 261 -7.55 -23.68 -39.41
N GLN A 262 -8.19 -24.40 -38.47
CA GLN A 262 -9.01 -25.59 -38.78
C GLN A 262 -10.19 -25.25 -39.70
N ARG A 263 -10.80 -24.07 -39.52
CA ARG A 263 -11.87 -23.57 -40.37
C ARG A 263 -11.38 -23.21 -41.77
N GLU A 264 -10.23 -22.54 -41.89
CA GLU A 264 -9.61 -22.17 -43.18
C GLU A 264 -9.08 -23.41 -43.95
N LEU A 265 -8.61 -24.44 -43.25
CA LEU A 265 -8.16 -25.71 -43.83
C LEU A 265 -9.31 -26.62 -44.29
N GLY A 266 -10.56 -26.28 -43.98
CA GLY A 266 -11.74 -27.06 -44.37
C GLY A 266 -11.87 -28.41 -43.65
N GLU A 267 -11.18 -28.62 -42.53
CA GLU A 267 -11.23 -29.87 -41.77
C GLU A 267 -12.61 -30.10 -41.10
N ASP A 268 -13.31 -29.03 -40.72
CA ASP A 268 -14.69 -29.08 -40.18
C ASP A 268 -15.67 -29.74 -41.18
N ASP A 269 -15.41 -29.56 -42.46
CA ASP A 269 -16.23 -30.05 -43.56
C ASP A 269 -15.96 -31.53 -43.87
N SER A 270 -14.72 -31.99 -43.67
CA SER A 270 -14.28 -33.38 -43.86
C SER A 270 -14.82 -34.30 -42.76
N ALA A 271 -14.61 -33.91 -41.49
CA ALA A 271 -15.07 -34.67 -40.34
C ALA A 271 -16.61 -34.73 -40.30
N SER A 272 -17.30 -33.62 -40.58
CA SER A 272 -18.77 -33.61 -40.63
C SER A 272 -19.33 -34.49 -41.75
N ARG A 273 -18.69 -34.53 -42.93
CA ARG A 273 -19.10 -35.42 -44.03
C ARG A 273 -18.89 -36.89 -43.68
N GLU A 274 -17.76 -37.24 -43.07
CA GLU A 274 -17.46 -38.61 -42.63
C GLU A 274 -18.51 -39.11 -41.62
N MET A 275 -18.85 -38.27 -40.64
CA MET A 275 -19.89 -38.58 -39.65
C MET A 275 -21.27 -38.79 -40.28
N ALA A 276 -21.61 -38.02 -41.32
CA ALA A 276 -22.88 -38.17 -42.04
C ALA A 276 -22.96 -39.47 -42.83
N VAL A 277 -21.86 -39.89 -43.46
CA VAL A 277 -21.77 -41.17 -44.20
C VAL A 277 -21.95 -42.36 -43.26
N LEU A 278 -21.26 -42.36 -42.10
CA LEU A 278 -21.39 -43.44 -41.11
C LEU A 278 -22.81 -43.54 -40.54
N LYS A 279 -23.47 -42.40 -40.32
CA LYS A 279 -24.86 -42.38 -39.85
C LYS A 279 -25.82 -43.01 -40.88
N ALA A 280 -25.67 -42.67 -42.15
CA ALA A 280 -26.49 -43.24 -43.22
C ALA A 280 -26.31 -44.75 -43.33
N LEU A 281 -25.08 -45.25 -43.21
CA LEU A 281 -24.79 -46.69 -43.20
C LEU A 281 -25.46 -47.42 -42.02
N ILE A 282 -25.47 -46.81 -40.83
CA ILE A 282 -26.18 -47.39 -39.67
C ILE A 282 -27.69 -47.49 -39.94
N GLU A 283 -28.29 -46.44 -40.50
CA GLU A 283 -29.72 -46.40 -40.81
C GLU A 283 -30.12 -47.38 -41.94
N GLU A 284 -29.25 -47.59 -42.94
CA GLU A 284 -29.50 -48.49 -44.08
C GLU A 284 -29.25 -49.97 -43.75
N SER A 285 -28.40 -50.27 -42.76
CA SER A 285 -27.99 -51.65 -42.41
C SER A 285 -29.12 -52.59 -41.94
N GLY A 286 -30.28 -52.03 -41.56
CA GLY A 286 -31.43 -52.81 -41.09
C GLY A 286 -31.23 -53.50 -39.73
N MET A 287 -30.33 -52.99 -38.89
CA MET A 287 -30.03 -53.57 -37.57
C MET A 287 -31.19 -53.48 -36.56
N PRO A 288 -31.31 -54.42 -35.61
CA PRO A 288 -32.33 -54.38 -34.56
C PRO A 288 -32.24 -53.10 -33.72
N ALA A 289 -33.38 -52.62 -33.19
CA ALA A 289 -33.49 -51.34 -32.48
C ALA A 289 -32.45 -51.18 -31.34
N ASP A 290 -32.25 -52.22 -30.54
CA ASP A 290 -31.29 -52.21 -29.42
C ASP A 290 -29.84 -52.04 -29.91
N THR A 291 -29.51 -52.60 -31.07
CA THR A 291 -28.18 -52.50 -31.68
C THR A 291 -27.98 -51.15 -32.36
N GLN A 292 -29.04 -50.62 -32.99
CA GLN A 292 -29.03 -49.30 -33.60
C GLN A 292 -28.78 -48.19 -32.56
N GLU A 293 -29.39 -48.30 -31.38
CA GLU A 293 -29.16 -47.35 -30.30
C GLU A 293 -27.69 -47.35 -29.82
N ILE A 294 -27.08 -48.54 -29.74
CA ILE A 294 -25.66 -48.69 -29.36
C ILE A 294 -24.75 -48.09 -30.45
N ALA A 295 -25.03 -48.37 -31.72
CA ALA A 295 -24.26 -47.83 -32.85
C ALA A 295 -24.34 -46.29 -32.90
N LEU A 296 -25.51 -45.70 -32.65
CA LEU A 296 -25.69 -44.25 -32.58
C LEU A 296 -24.95 -43.62 -31.38
N LYS A 297 -24.94 -44.29 -30.21
CA LYS A 297 -24.16 -43.82 -29.04
C LYS A 297 -22.65 -43.81 -29.32
N GLU A 298 -22.13 -44.85 -29.96
CA GLU A 298 -20.71 -44.90 -30.33
C GLU A 298 -20.36 -43.90 -31.45
N LEU A 299 -21.28 -43.66 -32.39
CA LEU A 299 -21.16 -42.58 -33.37
C LEU A 299 -21.07 -41.20 -32.70
N ASP A 300 -21.90 -40.92 -31.69
CA ASP A 300 -21.83 -39.66 -30.95
C ASP A 300 -20.55 -39.55 -30.12
N ARG A 301 -20.07 -40.65 -29.54
CA ARG A 301 -18.77 -40.70 -28.88
C ARG A 301 -17.63 -40.37 -29.86
N LEU A 302 -17.67 -40.93 -31.07
CA LEU A 302 -16.66 -40.68 -32.12
C LEU A 302 -16.52 -39.18 -32.47
N LYS A 303 -17.61 -38.40 -32.43
CA LYS A 303 -17.58 -36.94 -32.67
C LYS A 303 -16.74 -36.16 -31.66
N THR A 304 -16.60 -36.70 -30.44
CA THR A 304 -15.88 -36.02 -29.36
C THR A 304 -14.39 -36.38 -29.33
N ILE A 305 -14.00 -37.44 -30.04
CA ILE A 305 -12.62 -37.91 -30.08
C ILE A 305 -11.88 -37.16 -31.19
N PRO A 306 -10.76 -36.46 -30.89
CA PRO A 306 -9.91 -35.87 -31.93
C PRO A 306 -9.41 -36.92 -32.93
N THR A 307 -9.49 -36.61 -34.22
CA THR A 307 -9.07 -37.49 -35.34
C THR A 307 -7.59 -37.89 -35.30
N SER A 308 -6.77 -37.16 -34.54
CA SER A 308 -5.34 -37.42 -34.35
C SER A 308 -5.03 -38.51 -33.31
N LEU A 309 -6.01 -38.95 -32.51
CA LEU A 309 -5.80 -39.97 -31.48
C LEU A 309 -6.02 -41.38 -32.05
N PRO A 310 -5.21 -42.39 -31.65
CA PRO A 310 -5.38 -43.78 -32.08
C PRO A 310 -6.76 -44.37 -31.73
N GLU A 311 -7.40 -43.87 -30.67
CA GLU A 311 -8.75 -44.27 -30.25
C GLU A 311 -9.80 -43.94 -31.31
N TYR A 312 -9.62 -42.85 -32.08
CA TYR A 312 -10.53 -42.46 -33.16
C TYR A 312 -10.62 -43.55 -34.22
N THR A 313 -9.48 -44.08 -34.65
CA THR A 313 -9.41 -45.14 -35.66
C THR A 313 -10.11 -46.41 -35.17
N VAL A 314 -9.92 -46.80 -33.91
CA VAL A 314 -10.54 -48.01 -33.34
C VAL A 314 -12.06 -47.85 -33.24
N ALA A 315 -12.52 -46.73 -32.68
CA ALA A 315 -13.95 -46.45 -32.55
C ALA A 315 -14.64 -46.35 -33.93
N ARG A 316 -13.98 -45.74 -34.91
CA ARG A 316 -14.47 -45.69 -36.29
C ARG A 316 -14.64 -47.08 -36.90
N HIS A 317 -13.60 -47.92 -36.84
CA HIS A 317 -13.68 -49.27 -37.40
C HIS A 317 -14.78 -50.10 -36.72
N TYR A 318 -14.98 -49.91 -35.42
CA TYR A 318 -16.06 -50.58 -34.69
C TYR A 318 -17.45 -50.18 -35.21
N VAL A 319 -17.69 -48.89 -35.42
CA VAL A 319 -18.94 -48.38 -36.00
C VAL A 319 -19.14 -48.86 -37.45
N GLU A 320 -18.08 -48.84 -38.27
CA GLU A 320 -18.11 -49.38 -39.63
C GLU A 320 -18.39 -50.89 -39.66
N TRP A 321 -17.82 -51.65 -38.72
CA TRP A 321 -18.09 -53.08 -38.57
C TRP A 321 -19.55 -53.34 -38.20
N LEU A 322 -20.09 -52.61 -37.23
CA LEU A 322 -21.51 -52.73 -36.85
C LEU A 322 -22.43 -52.46 -38.05
N ALA A 323 -22.13 -51.45 -38.87
CA ALA A 323 -22.98 -51.11 -40.02
C ALA A 323 -22.84 -52.07 -41.22
N SER A 324 -21.73 -52.80 -41.35
CA SER A 324 -21.46 -53.71 -42.49
C SER A 324 -21.88 -55.16 -42.27
N LEU A 325 -22.35 -55.51 -41.07
CA LEU A 325 -22.88 -56.85 -40.78
C LEU A 325 -24.25 -57.07 -41.46
N PRO A 326 -24.54 -58.28 -41.97
CA PRO A 326 -25.82 -58.59 -42.60
C PRO A 326 -26.91 -58.86 -41.55
N TRP A 327 -27.50 -57.80 -41.00
CA TRP A 327 -28.53 -57.90 -39.96
C TRP A 327 -29.91 -58.39 -40.46
N SER A 328 -30.10 -58.43 -41.78
CA SER A 328 -31.36 -58.76 -42.45
C SER A 328 -31.47 -60.24 -42.91
N GLN A 329 -30.60 -61.13 -42.41
CA GLN A 329 -30.65 -62.58 -42.68
C GLN A 329 -31.15 -63.41 -41.51
#